data_AF-A0A838P2Q1-F1
#
_entry.id   AF-A0A838P2Q1-F1
#
_cell.length_a   1.000
_cell.length_b   1.000
_cell.length_c   1.000
_cell.angle_alpha   90.00
_cell.angle_beta   90.00
_cell.angle_gamma   90.00
#
_symmetry.space_group_name_H-M   'P 1'
#
loop_
_entity.id
_entity.type
_entity.pdbx_description
1 polymer ?
#
loop_
_entity_poly.entity_id
_entity_poly.type
_entity_poly.pdbx_seq_one_letter_code
_entity_poly.pdbx_strand_id
1 'polypeptide(L)'
;MRTVMALDRQDPVERVRALGQLVSAMPKAFFLGTVAQPPAVVVAASEDSGLDAARALEAALGSVGGVAGGNARLAQGRVSDPATMAKLVQILLAG
;
A
#
# COMPACT_ATOMS: atom_id res chain seq x y z
N MET A 1 6.27 -15.02 4.50
CA MET A 1 5.71 -13.95 3.65
C MET A 1 6.86 -13.09 3.18
N ARG A 2 6.91 -12.74 1.89
CA ARG A 2 7.94 -11.87 1.32
C ARG A 2 7.36 -10.47 1.15
N THR A 3 7.92 -9.51 1.87
CA THR A 3 7.56 -8.10 1.72
C THR A 3 8.42 -7.46 0.64
N VAL A 4 7.78 -6.85 -0.36
CA VAL A 4 8.41 -6.08 -1.41
C VAL A 4 7.98 -4.63 -1.26
N MET A 5 8.93 -3.73 -1.04
CA MET A 5 8.67 -2.30 -0.95
C MET A 5 9.19 -1.62 -2.20
N ALA A 6 8.33 -0.87 -2.89
CA ALA A 6 8.70 -0.01 -3.99
C ALA A 6 8.47 1.45 -3.60
N LEU A 7 9.54 2.20 -3.41
CA LEU A 7 9.46 3.63 -3.14
C LEU A 7 9.79 4.37 -4.43
N ASP A 8 8.78 4.87 -5.13
CA ASP A 8 9.01 5.68 -6.33
C ASP A 8 8.58 7.13 -6.08
N ARG A 9 9.52 8.05 -6.25
CA ARG A 9 9.32 9.46 -5.92
C ARG A 9 8.66 10.27 -7.04
N GLN A 10 8.55 9.71 -8.25
CA GLN A 10 8.06 10.46 -9.44
C GLN A 10 7.10 9.67 -10.32
N ASP A 11 6.93 8.37 -10.10
CA ASP A 11 6.03 7.59 -10.92
C ASP A 11 4.54 7.94 -10.71
N PRO A 12 3.73 7.85 -11.79
CA PRO A 12 2.29 7.84 -11.65
C PRO A 12 1.82 6.70 -10.75
N VAL A 13 0.82 6.96 -9.89
CA VAL A 13 0.22 5.95 -9.01
C VAL A 13 -0.25 4.69 -9.76
N GLU A 14 -0.60 4.83 -11.04
CA GLU A 14 -1.00 3.71 -11.89
C GLU A 14 0.16 2.74 -12.18
N ARG A 15 1.40 3.24 -12.32
CA ARG A 15 2.57 2.38 -12.47
C ARG A 15 2.85 1.61 -11.19
N VAL A 16 2.75 2.28 -10.04
CA VAL A 16 2.89 1.64 -8.72
C VAL A 16 1.79 0.60 -8.51
N ARG A 17 0.57 0.87 -8.98
CA ARG A 17 -0.54 -0.09 -8.98
C ARG A 17 -0.25 -1.32 -9.82
N ALA A 18 0.24 -1.15 -11.04
CA ALA A 18 0.60 -2.25 -11.93
C ALA A 18 1.71 -3.13 -11.30
N LEU A 19 2.72 -2.53 -10.67
CA LEU A 19 3.75 -3.26 -9.92
C LEU A 19 3.15 -4.06 -8.75
N GLY A 20 2.23 -3.45 -7.99
CA GLY A 20 1.52 -4.13 -6.91
C GLY A 20 0.72 -5.34 -7.40
N GLN A 21 0.02 -5.22 -8.53
CA GLN A 21 -0.71 -6.34 -9.15
C GLN A 21 0.24 -7.49 -9.52
N LEU A 22 1.35 -7.18 -10.19
CA LEU A 22 2.36 -8.19 -10.56
C LEU A 22 2.95 -8.88 -9.32
N VAL A 23 3.23 -8.12 -8.26
CA VAL A 23 3.75 -8.69 -7.01
C VAL A 23 2.72 -9.56 -6.31
N SER A 24 1.45 -9.15 -6.26
CA SER A 24 0.38 -9.93 -5.64
C SER A 24 0.08 -11.26 -6.36
N ALA A 25 0.48 -11.40 -7.62
CA ALA A 25 0.40 -12.67 -8.35
C ALA A 25 1.47 -13.69 -7.91
N MET A 26 2.50 -13.27 -7.17
CA MET A 26 3.51 -14.17 -6.61
C MET A 26 3.01 -14.80 -5.30
N PRO A 27 3.35 -16.07 -5.00
CA PRO A 27 2.98 -16.70 -3.74
C PRO A 27 3.54 -16.00 -2.50
N LYS A 28 2.73 -15.90 -1.46
CA LYS A 28 3.05 -15.33 -0.14
C LYS A 28 3.69 -13.93 -0.21
N ALA A 29 3.20 -13.07 -1.10
CA ALA A 29 3.74 -11.75 -1.34
C ALA A 29 2.89 -10.64 -0.73
N PHE A 30 3.56 -9.61 -0.24
CA PHE A 30 2.96 -8.34 0.16
C PHE A 30 3.73 -7.20 -0.49
N PHE A 31 3.01 -6.24 -1.04
CA PHE A 31 3.55 -5.07 -1.73
C PHE A 31 3.13 -3.80 -1.02
N LEU A 32 4.08 -2.90 -0.80
CA LEU A 32 3.84 -1.54 -0.35
C LEU A 32 4.52 -0.56 -1.31
N GLY A 33 3.71 0.26 -1.97
CA GLY A 33 4.14 1.29 -2.90
C GLY A 33 3.73 2.69 -2.43
N THR A 34 4.59 3.69 -2.59
CA THR A 34 4.26 5.10 -2.26
C THR A 34 4.58 6.03 -3.42
N VAL A 35 3.75 7.05 -3.62
CA VAL A 35 3.94 8.17 -4.55
C VAL A 35 3.93 9.48 -3.76
N ALA A 36 4.83 10.40 -4.09
CA ALA A 36 5.02 11.62 -3.32
C ALA A 36 4.02 12.75 -3.66
N GLN A 37 3.56 12.86 -4.91
CA GLN A 37 2.75 13.99 -5.37
C GLN A 37 1.66 13.57 -6.38
N PRO A 38 0.37 13.66 -6.01
CA PRO A 38 -0.13 13.81 -4.63
C PRO A 38 0.27 12.60 -3.76
N PRO A 39 0.42 12.75 -2.42
CA PRO A 39 0.78 11.64 -1.54
C PRO A 39 -0.23 10.49 -1.63
N ALA A 40 0.20 9.38 -2.21
CA ALA A 40 -0.61 8.19 -2.39
C ALA A 40 0.16 6.93 -2.00
N VAL A 41 -0.57 5.93 -1.52
CA VAL A 41 -0.04 4.62 -1.18
C VAL A 41 -0.83 3.56 -1.93
N VAL A 42 -0.15 2.50 -2.35
CA VAL A 42 -0.75 1.29 -2.91
C VAL A 42 -0.28 0.12 -2.07
N VAL A 43 -1.21 -0.73 -1.67
CA VAL A 43 -0.95 -1.98 -0.96
C VAL A 43 -1.50 -3.12 -1.81
N ALA A 44 -0.72 -4.18 -1.98
CA ALA A 44 -1.21 -5.40 -2.63
C ALA A 44 -0.80 -6.63 -1.83
N ALA A 45 -1.65 -7.64 -1.83
CA ALA A 45 -1.44 -8.88 -1.09
C ALA A 45 -1.78 -10.07 -1.97
N SER A 46 -0.92 -11.10 -1.95
CA SER A 46 -1.24 -12.36 -2.62
C SER A 46 -2.40 -13.06 -1.92
N GLU A 47 -3.17 -13.84 -2.68
CA GLU A 47 -4.33 -14.56 -2.16
C GLU A 47 -3.98 -15.52 -1.00
N ASP A 48 -2.78 -16.09 -1.03
CA ASP A 48 -2.25 -17.01 -0.03
C ASP A 48 -1.39 -16.33 1.06
N SER A 49 -1.36 -14.99 1.10
CA SER A 49 -0.60 -14.24 2.12
C SER A 49 -1.24 -14.27 3.51
N GLY A 50 -2.55 -14.51 3.58
CA GLY A 50 -3.34 -14.35 4.81
C GLY A 50 -3.66 -12.90 5.16
N LEU A 51 -3.33 -11.93 4.30
CA LEU A 51 -3.61 -10.51 4.48
C LEU A 51 -4.75 -10.03 3.57
N ASP A 52 -5.57 -9.13 4.11
CA ASP A 52 -6.51 -8.33 3.33
C ASP A 52 -5.93 -6.91 3.18
N ALA A 53 -5.50 -6.58 1.95
CA ALA A 53 -4.85 -5.31 1.64
C ALA A 53 -5.75 -4.10 1.95
N ALA A 54 -7.06 -4.20 1.69
CA ALA A 54 -8.00 -3.11 1.96
C ALA A 54 -8.19 -2.90 3.45
N ARG A 55 -8.38 -3.98 4.22
CA ARG A 55 -8.53 -3.91 5.67
C ARG A 55 -7.27 -3.41 6.36
N ALA A 56 -6.09 -3.89 5.96
CA ALA A 56 -4.81 -3.43 6.50
C ALA A 56 -4.61 -1.93 6.24
N LEU A 57 -4.89 -1.48 5.02
CA LEU A 57 -4.75 -0.08 4.66
C LEU A 57 -5.76 0.84 5.35
N GLU A 58 -7.02 0.40 5.46
CA GLU A 58 -8.07 1.14 6.15
C GLU A 58 -7.78 1.28 7.65
N ALA A 59 -7.32 0.22 8.31
CA ALA A 59 -6.93 0.26 9.72
C ALA A 59 -5.75 1.22 9.96
N ALA A 60 -4.74 1.18 9.08
CA ALA A 60 -3.58 2.06 9.18
C ALA A 60 -3.95 3.53 8.93
N LEU A 61 -4.78 3.81 7.90
CA LEU A 61 -5.29 5.16 7.62
C LEU A 61 -6.24 5.67 8.69
N GLY A 62 -7.02 4.80 9.34
CA GLY A 62 -7.85 5.17 10.49
C GLY A 62 -7.04 5.75 11.66
N SER A 63 -5.75 5.41 11.75
CA SER A 63 -4.85 5.87 12.81
C SER A 63 -4.10 7.17 12.50
N VAL A 64 -3.96 7.52 11.22
CA VAL A 64 -3.18 8.71 10.78
C VAL A 64 -3.98 9.74 9.98
N GLY A 65 -5.21 9.40 9.58
CA GLY A 65 -6.05 10.20 8.71
C GLY A 65 -5.81 9.93 7.22
N GLY A 66 -6.88 9.95 6.43
CA GLY A 66 -6.84 9.77 4.98
C GLY A 66 -8.04 8.98 4.45
N VAL A 67 -7.98 8.61 3.18
CA VAL A 67 -9.06 7.86 2.51
C VAL A 67 -8.47 6.64 1.82
N ALA A 68 -9.06 5.47 2.10
CA ALA A 68 -8.72 4.20 1.48
C ALA A 68 -9.79 3.77 0.46
N GLY A 69 -9.42 2.89 -0.48
CA GLY A 69 -10.36 2.17 -1.33
C GLY A 69 -9.69 1.00 -2.05
N GLY A 70 -10.47 0.00 -2.45
CA GLY A 70 -9.97 -1.17 -3.15
C GLY A 70 -10.62 -2.46 -2.68
N ASN A 71 -9.89 -3.57 -2.77
CA ASN A 71 -10.32 -4.90 -2.36
C ASN A 71 -9.20 -5.65 -1.61
N ALA A 72 -9.47 -6.88 -1.19
CA ALA A 72 -8.54 -7.69 -0.40
C ALA A 72 -7.17 -7.94 -1.07
N ARG A 73 -7.09 -7.91 -2.40
CA ARG A 73 -5.84 -8.13 -3.15
C ARG A 73 -5.09 -6.85 -3.47
N LEU A 74 -5.80 -5.74 -3.65
CA LEU A 74 -5.24 -4.47 -4.08
C LEU A 74 -6.04 -3.30 -3.51
N ALA A 75 -5.36 -2.45 -2.76
CA ALA A 75 -5.93 -1.26 -2.15
C ALA A 75 -5.05 -0.04 -2.39
N GLN A 76 -5.67 1.13 -2.38
CA GLN A 76 -5.00 2.41 -2.52
C GLN A 76 -5.50 3.39 -1.48
N GLY A 77 -4.63 4.32 -1.12
CA GLY A 77 -4.89 5.31 -0.10
C GLY A 77 -4.25 6.65 -0.42
N ARG A 78 -4.79 7.72 0.19
CA ARG A 78 -4.26 9.07 0.08
C ARG A 78 -4.20 9.72 1.45
N VAL A 79 -3.17 10.55 1.66
CA VAL A 79 -2.94 11.33 2.88
C VAL A 79 -2.69 12.79 2.53
N SER A 80 -2.82 13.67 3.52
CA SER A 80 -2.69 15.13 3.34
C SER A 80 -1.27 15.60 3.10
N ASP A 81 -0.27 14.91 3.65
CA ASP A 81 1.11 15.40 3.70
C ASP A 81 2.15 14.26 3.82
N PRO A 82 3.43 14.56 3.52
CA PRO A 82 4.51 13.57 3.57
C PRO A 82 4.82 13.01 4.96
N ALA A 83 4.59 13.77 6.05
CA ALA A 83 4.86 13.28 7.40
C ALA A 83 3.84 12.22 7.81
N THR A 84 2.58 12.42 7.44
CA THR A 84 1.50 11.43 7.57
C THR A 84 1.80 10.17 6.74
N MET A 85 2.32 10.31 5.53
CA MET A 85 2.77 9.17 4.70
C MET A 85 3.85 8.35 5.41
N ALA A 86 4.87 9.00 6.00
CA ALA A 86 5.93 8.30 6.70
C ALA A 86 5.41 7.46 7.87
N LYS A 87 4.45 8.00 8.65
CA LYS A 87 3.78 7.25 9.73
C LYS A 87 2.97 6.07 9.20
N LEU A 88 2.24 6.28 8.10
CA LEU A 88 1.43 5.23 7.47
C LEU A 88 2.30 4.03 7.05
N VAL A 89 3.43 4.30 6.41
CA VAL A 89 4.39 3.27 5.99
C VAL A 89 4.93 2.50 7.19
N GLN A 90 5.24 3.17 8.31
CA GLN A 90 5.71 2.50 9.52
C GLN A 90 4.66 1.56 10.10
N ILE A 91 3.38 1.97 10.15
CA ILE A 91 2.29 1.13 10.64
C ILE A 91 2.13 -0.12 9.75
N LEU A 92 2.13 0.06 8.43
CA LEU A 92 1.94 -1.04 7.47
C LEU A 92 3.09 -2.05 7.45
N LEU A 93 4.30 -1.65 7.86
CA LEU A 93 5.46 -2.54 7.95
C LEU A 93 5.60 -3.22 9.32
N ALA A 94 4.84 -2.77 10.33
CA ALA A 94 4.89 -3.31 11.68
C ALA A 94 3.86 -4.43 11.95
N GLY A 95 2.87 -4.59 11.07
CA GLY A 95 1.89 -5.69 11.09
C GLY A 95 2.33 -6.88 10.24
#